data_AF-V5H0K6-F1
#
_entry.id   AF-V5H0K6-F1
#
_cell.length_a   1.000
_cell.length_b   1.000
_cell.length_c   1.000
_cell.angle_alpha   90.00
_cell.angle_beta   90.00
_cell.angle_gamma   90.00
#
_symmetry.space_group_name_H-M   'P 1'
#
loop_
_entity.id
_entity.type
_entity.pdbx_description
1 polymer ?
#
loop_
_entity_poly.entity_id
_entity_poly.type
_entity_poly.pdbx_seq_one_letter_code
_entity_poly.pdbx_strand_id
1 'polypeptide(L)'
;MLLIFKCAYLSGLLLRVVHSARTPELVVYPRLLEERGLDDKRMLYIQDGMILRLRKNSVLAERFIFSETVNGTREDTIMDGKKIEANMYHDRIRMASVNVQVKNGIVEVKGILSSTLRITPLRIRARSEDGLIPHKISQIDHRADGSNTFKAITSKEKCQSNYAVCMA
;
A
#
# COMPACT_ATOMS: atom_id res chain seq x y z
N MET A 1 32.30 13.87 50.62
CA MET A 1 31.42 14.61 49.68
C MET A 1 31.66 14.31 48.19
N LEU A 2 32.52 13.36 47.77
CA LEU A 2 32.71 13.00 46.34
C LEU A 2 31.96 11.74 45.86
N LEU A 3 31.40 10.94 46.76
CA LEU A 3 30.72 9.68 46.40
C LEU A 3 29.29 9.88 45.87
N ILE A 4 28.65 11.00 46.20
CA ILE A 4 27.28 11.31 45.79
C ILE A 4 27.24 11.74 44.30
N PHE A 5 28.31 12.38 43.81
CA PHE A 5 28.41 12.86 42.43
C PHE A 5 28.64 11.75 41.38
N LYS A 6 29.08 10.55 41.79
CA LYS A 6 29.23 9.41 40.87
C LYS A 6 27.91 8.65 40.64
N CYS A 7 26.97 8.69 41.58
CA CYS A 7 25.69 7.98 41.44
C CYS A 7 24.74 8.65 40.42
N ALA A 8 24.84 9.97 40.25
CA ALA A 8 24.03 10.70 39.27
C ALA A 8 24.47 10.43 37.81
N TYR A 9 25.74 10.08 37.59
CA TYR A 9 26.27 9.81 36.25
C TYR A 9 25.86 8.43 35.70
N LEU A 10 25.58 7.46 36.59
CA LEU A 10 25.15 6.11 36.19
C LEU A 10 23.63 6.01 35.97
N SER A 11 22.81 6.85 36.62
CA SER A 11 21.34 6.77 36.45
C SER A 11 20.84 7.38 35.14
N GLY A 12 21.59 8.31 34.54
CA GLY A 12 21.26 8.92 33.25
C GLY A 12 21.47 8.01 32.04
N LEU A 13 22.26 6.93 32.18
CA LEU A 13 22.56 6.00 31.07
C LEU A 13 21.43 4.99 30.81
N LEU A 14 20.52 4.78 31.77
CA LEU A 14 19.48 3.74 31.66
C LEU A 14 18.17 4.21 31.03
N LEU A 15 17.97 5.51 30.77
CA LEU A 15 16.71 6.02 30.23
C LEU A 15 16.71 6.23 28.70
N ARG A 16 17.45 5.40 27.96
CA ARG A 16 17.31 5.30 26.49
C ARG A 16 16.83 3.91 26.06
N VAL A 17 15.80 3.41 26.73
CA VAL A 17 14.99 2.32 26.17
C VAL A 17 14.09 2.95 25.10
N VAL A 18 14.61 3.00 23.88
CA VAL A 18 13.81 3.25 22.68
C VAL A 18 12.78 2.13 22.60
N HIS A 19 11.56 2.41 23.05
CA HIS A 19 10.42 1.54 22.82
C HIS A 19 10.09 1.60 21.33
N SER A 20 10.76 0.77 20.53
CA SER A 20 10.20 0.36 19.23
C SER A 20 9.06 -0.62 19.51
N ALA A 21 7.96 -0.11 20.06
CA ALA A 21 6.71 -0.86 20.10
C ALA A 21 6.26 -1.05 18.64
N ARG A 22 6.42 -2.27 18.13
CA ARG A 22 5.83 -2.68 16.85
C ARG A 22 4.34 -2.34 16.93
N THR A 23 3.89 -1.36 16.16
CA THR A 23 2.48 -0.94 16.21
C THR A 23 1.60 -2.15 15.94
N PRO A 24 0.54 -2.37 16.73
CA PRO A 24 -0.27 -3.57 16.62
C PRO A 24 -0.83 -3.71 15.21
N GLU A 25 -0.63 -4.89 14.62
CA GLU A 25 -1.25 -5.27 13.35
C GLU A 25 -2.77 -5.33 13.56
N LEU A 26 -3.50 -4.45 12.88
CA LEU A 26 -4.93 -4.25 13.12
C LEU A 26 -5.77 -5.05 12.13
N VAL A 27 -6.72 -5.83 12.65
CA VAL A 27 -7.66 -6.61 11.83
C VAL A 27 -8.97 -5.85 11.70
N VAL A 28 -9.43 -5.64 10.46
CA VAL A 28 -10.62 -4.86 10.09
C VAL A 28 -11.51 -5.63 9.12
N TYR A 29 -12.76 -5.18 8.94
CA TYR A 29 -13.74 -5.78 8.04
C TYR A 29 -14.31 -4.69 7.11
N PRO A 30 -13.65 -4.42 5.97
CA PRO A 30 -14.03 -3.32 5.10
C PRO A 30 -15.37 -3.56 4.41
N ARG A 31 -16.12 -2.49 4.22
CA ARG A 31 -17.43 -2.46 3.58
C ARG A 31 -17.44 -1.43 2.47
N LEU A 32 -17.89 -1.82 1.28
CA LEU A 32 -18.11 -0.90 0.18
C LEU A 32 -19.51 -0.31 0.30
N LEU A 33 -19.59 1.00 0.41
CA LEU A 33 -20.83 1.75 0.49
C LEU A 33 -21.01 2.47 -0.85
N GLU A 34 -22.13 2.20 -1.51
CA GLU A 34 -22.51 2.85 -2.76
C GLU A 34 -23.53 3.95 -2.44
N GLU A 35 -23.30 5.16 -2.95
CA GLU A 35 -24.25 6.25 -2.80
C GLU A 35 -25.47 5.98 -3.70
N ARG A 36 -26.68 6.16 -3.16
CA ARG A 36 -27.92 6.07 -3.94
C ARG A 36 -28.07 7.38 -4.73
N GLY A 37 -27.47 7.47 -5.90
CA GLY A 37 -27.48 8.66 -6.76
C GLY A 37 -26.89 8.43 -8.15
N LEU A 38 -26.91 9.48 -8.99
CA LEU A 38 -26.35 9.50 -10.36
C LEU A 38 -24.81 9.62 -10.41
N ASP A 39 -24.18 9.83 -9.26
CA ASP A 39 -22.73 10.04 -9.16
C ASP A 39 -22.06 8.70 -8.78
N ASP A 40 -21.05 8.28 -9.53
CA ASP A 40 -20.29 7.02 -9.34
C ASP A 40 -19.39 7.05 -8.08
N LYS A 41 -19.85 7.72 -7.03
CA LYS A 41 -19.13 7.89 -5.77
C LYS A 41 -19.25 6.63 -4.94
N ARG A 42 -18.13 5.90 -4.87
CA ARG A 42 -17.98 4.74 -3.98
C ARG A 42 -17.21 5.14 -2.74
N MET A 43 -17.70 4.73 -1.59
CA MET A 43 -17.07 4.98 -0.30
C MET A 43 -16.60 3.64 0.28
N LEU A 44 -15.32 3.54 0.64
CA LEU A 44 -14.82 2.37 1.34
C LEU A 44 -14.71 2.68 2.83
N TYR A 45 -15.61 2.09 3.60
CA TYR A 45 -15.53 2.10 5.05
C TYR A 45 -14.58 0.98 5.51
N ILE A 46 -13.53 1.32 6.25
CA ILE A 46 -12.58 0.34 6.78
C ILE A 46 -12.78 0.17 8.28
N GLN A 47 -12.79 1.29 9.00
CA GLN A 47 -13.11 1.41 10.42
C GLN A 47 -13.33 2.89 10.76
N ASP A 48 -13.64 3.18 12.02
CA ASP A 48 -13.80 4.55 12.51
C ASP A 48 -12.58 5.42 12.18
N GLY A 49 -12.83 6.60 11.62
CA GLY A 49 -11.78 7.52 11.17
C GLY A 49 -11.02 7.09 9.90
N MET A 50 -11.31 5.91 9.33
CA MET A 50 -10.69 5.40 8.09
C MET A 50 -11.74 5.09 7.02
N ILE A 51 -12.12 6.12 6.27
CA ILE A 51 -13.07 6.04 5.17
C ILE A 51 -12.42 6.63 3.91
N LEU A 52 -12.34 5.86 2.84
CA LEU A 52 -11.80 6.31 1.56
C LEU A 52 -12.91 6.76 0.61
N ARG A 53 -12.72 7.91 -0.04
CA ARG A 53 -13.53 8.40 -1.16
C ARG A 53 -12.93 7.87 -2.46
N LEU A 54 -13.48 6.78 -2.98
CA LEU A 54 -12.91 6.09 -4.12
C LEU A 54 -13.23 6.80 -5.43
N ARG A 55 -12.19 7.11 -6.20
CA ARG A 55 -12.28 7.53 -7.62
C ARG A 55 -11.59 6.48 -8.49
N LYS A 56 -12.17 6.18 -9.65
CA LYS A 56 -11.54 5.27 -10.62
C LYS A 56 -10.17 5.78 -11.02
N ASN A 57 -9.21 4.86 -11.15
CA ASN A 57 -7.92 5.15 -11.77
C ASN A 57 -8.03 5.00 -13.30
N SER A 58 -7.27 5.81 -14.04
CA SER A 58 -7.33 5.85 -15.52
C SER A 58 -5.99 6.25 -16.17
N VAL A 59 -4.88 5.91 -15.54
CA VAL A 59 -3.51 6.31 -15.91
C VAL A 59 -2.72 5.19 -16.62
N LEU A 60 -3.10 3.92 -16.47
CA LEU A 60 -2.38 2.81 -17.08
C LEU A 60 -2.65 2.71 -18.59
N ALA A 61 -1.58 2.52 -19.34
CA ALA A 61 -1.64 2.18 -20.75
C ALA A 61 -2.36 0.84 -20.96
N GLU A 62 -3.01 0.67 -22.10
CA GLU A 62 -3.71 -0.58 -22.42
C GLU A 62 -2.79 -1.81 -22.40
N ARG A 63 -1.55 -1.64 -22.85
CA ARG A 63 -0.52 -2.68 -22.86
C ARG A 63 0.63 -2.27 -21.93
N PHE A 64 0.80 -3.00 -20.85
CA PHE A 64 1.86 -2.79 -19.85
C PHE A 64 2.85 -3.97 -19.91
N ILE A 65 4.16 -3.69 -19.93
CA ILE A 65 5.19 -4.75 -19.93
C ILE A 65 5.81 -4.81 -18.54
N PHE A 66 5.75 -5.99 -17.92
CA PHE A 66 6.47 -6.28 -16.69
C PHE A 66 7.68 -7.13 -17.00
N SER A 67 8.86 -6.59 -16.72
CA SER A 67 10.12 -7.26 -16.94
C SER A 67 10.70 -7.71 -15.61
N GLU A 68 10.96 -9.00 -15.48
CA GLU A 68 11.63 -9.58 -14.33
C GLU A 68 12.92 -10.27 -14.80
N THR A 69 13.96 -10.26 -13.96
CA THR A 69 15.17 -11.02 -14.21
C THR A 69 15.13 -12.29 -13.38
N VAL A 70 14.88 -13.43 -14.02
CA VAL A 70 14.87 -14.74 -13.39
C VAL A 70 16.12 -15.49 -13.84
N ASN A 71 16.96 -15.91 -12.89
CA ASN A 71 18.21 -16.63 -13.15
C ASN A 71 19.14 -15.94 -14.18
N GLY A 72 19.22 -14.61 -14.15
CA GLY A 72 20.04 -13.82 -15.07
C GLY A 72 19.44 -13.60 -16.46
N THR A 73 18.26 -14.17 -16.74
CA THR A 73 17.52 -13.95 -18.00
C THR A 73 16.40 -12.96 -17.77
N ARG A 74 16.25 -11.98 -18.67
CA ARG A 74 15.12 -11.06 -18.65
C ARG A 74 13.90 -11.74 -19.26
N GLU A 75 12.83 -11.82 -18.49
CA GLU A 75 11.52 -12.30 -18.91
C GLU A 75 10.54 -11.13 -18.93
N ASP A 76 9.94 -10.89 -20.09
CA ASP A 76 8.95 -9.84 -20.30
C ASP A 76 7.54 -10.44 -20.35
N THR A 77 6.67 -10.00 -19.46
CA THR A 77 5.25 -10.37 -19.42
C THR A 77 4.40 -9.19 -19.87
N ILE A 78 3.62 -9.39 -20.94
CA ILE A 78 2.63 -8.41 -21.37
C ILE A 78 1.37 -8.55 -20.50
N MET A 79 1.00 -7.45 -19.83
CA MET A 79 -0.21 -7.32 -19.06
C MET A 79 -1.20 -6.36 -19.72
N ASP A 80 -2.47 -6.68 -19.56
CA ASP A 80 -3.59 -5.83 -19.95
C ASP A 80 -3.82 -4.79 -18.86
N GLY A 81 -3.41 -3.54 -19.14
CA GLY A 81 -3.54 -2.46 -18.17
C GLY A 81 -5.00 -2.11 -17.90
N LYS A 82 -5.90 -2.24 -18.88
CA LYS A 82 -7.33 -1.97 -18.66
C LYS A 82 -7.95 -2.95 -17.68
N LYS A 83 -7.57 -4.23 -17.73
CA LYS A 83 -7.96 -5.21 -16.71
C LYS A 83 -7.45 -4.86 -15.31
N ILE A 84 -6.23 -4.34 -15.21
CA ILE A 84 -5.66 -3.92 -13.92
C ILE A 84 -6.40 -2.69 -13.37
N GLU A 85 -6.65 -1.69 -14.22
CA GLU A 85 -7.35 -0.45 -13.84
C GLU A 85 -8.80 -0.68 -13.42
N ALA A 86 -9.46 -1.68 -14.00
CA ALA A 86 -10.89 -1.90 -13.82
C ALA A 86 -11.32 -1.93 -12.34
N ASN A 87 -10.46 -2.42 -11.45
CA ASN A 87 -10.73 -2.51 -10.01
C ASN A 87 -9.81 -1.60 -9.18
N MET A 88 -9.03 -0.71 -9.80
CA MET A 88 -8.11 0.19 -9.12
C MET A 88 -8.75 1.55 -8.86
N TYR A 89 -8.66 2.00 -7.61
CA TYR A 89 -9.24 3.24 -7.13
C TYR A 89 -8.21 4.05 -6.34
N HIS A 90 -8.39 5.36 -6.32
CA HIS A 90 -7.57 6.27 -5.53
C HIS A 90 -8.43 7.23 -4.69
N ASP A 91 -7.90 7.65 -3.54
CA ASP A 91 -8.40 8.77 -2.75
C ASP A 91 -7.26 9.79 -2.65
N ARG A 92 -7.43 10.94 -3.29
CA ARG A 92 -6.41 12.00 -3.33
C ARG A 92 -6.17 12.62 -1.96
N ILE A 93 -7.20 12.76 -1.13
CA ILE A 93 -7.11 13.43 0.17
C ILE A 93 -6.35 12.56 1.16
N ARG A 94 -6.59 11.25 1.14
CA ARG A 94 -5.87 10.28 1.98
C ARG A 94 -4.58 9.75 1.35
N MET A 95 -4.29 10.13 0.11
CA MET A 95 -3.18 9.60 -0.69
C MET A 95 -3.20 8.07 -0.75
N ALA A 96 -4.40 7.49 -0.86
CA ALA A 96 -4.63 6.06 -0.86
C ALA A 96 -4.78 5.54 -2.29
N SER A 97 -4.33 4.30 -2.52
CA SER A 97 -4.49 3.59 -3.79
C SER A 97 -4.78 2.12 -3.50
N VAL A 98 -5.99 1.69 -3.86
CA VAL A 98 -6.52 0.37 -3.50
C VAL A 98 -7.13 -0.34 -4.70
N ASN A 99 -6.90 -1.64 -4.78
CA ASN A 99 -7.67 -2.54 -5.62
C ASN A 99 -8.86 -3.06 -4.81
N VAL A 100 -10.07 -2.92 -5.34
CA VAL A 100 -11.31 -3.36 -4.70
C VAL A 100 -12.01 -4.36 -5.60
N GLN A 101 -12.11 -5.61 -5.15
CA GLN A 101 -12.84 -6.67 -5.83
C GLN A 101 -14.10 -7.00 -5.06
N VAL A 102 -15.21 -7.17 -5.77
CA VAL A 102 -16.48 -7.61 -5.20
C VAL A 102 -16.85 -8.95 -5.84
N LYS A 103 -16.96 -10.00 -5.03
CA LYS A 103 -17.35 -11.34 -5.49
C LYS A 103 -18.51 -11.82 -4.62
N ASN A 104 -19.67 -12.07 -5.23
CA ASN A 104 -20.89 -12.50 -4.53
C ASN A 104 -21.26 -11.57 -3.35
N GLY A 105 -21.11 -10.25 -3.53
CA GLY A 105 -21.33 -9.25 -2.49
C GLY A 105 -20.21 -9.13 -1.44
N ILE A 106 -19.21 -10.02 -1.44
CA ILE A 106 -18.08 -9.99 -0.52
C ILE A 106 -17.00 -9.07 -1.07
N VAL A 107 -16.58 -8.10 -0.26
CA VAL A 107 -15.57 -7.10 -0.62
C VAL A 107 -14.18 -7.57 -0.22
N GLU A 108 -13.25 -7.49 -1.17
CA GLU A 108 -11.83 -7.72 -0.94
C GLU A 108 -11.03 -6.50 -1.37
N VAL A 109 -10.25 -5.96 -0.44
CA VAL A 109 -9.41 -4.78 -0.66
C VAL A 109 -7.94 -5.14 -0.50
N LYS A 110 -7.11 -4.65 -1.43
CA LYS A 110 -5.65 -4.72 -1.31
C LYS A 110 -5.04 -3.41 -1.77
N GLY A 111 -4.12 -2.84 -1.00
CA GLY A 111 -3.42 -1.63 -1.44
C GLY A 111 -2.89 -0.78 -0.30
N ILE A 112 -2.56 0.46 -0.64
CA ILE A 112 -1.98 1.46 0.26
C ILE A 112 -3.11 2.36 0.77
N LEU A 113 -3.17 2.53 2.10
CA LEU A 113 -4.15 3.39 2.77
C LEU A 113 -3.59 4.79 3.06
N SER A 114 -2.27 4.90 3.21
CA SER A 114 -1.53 6.15 3.43
C SER A 114 -0.03 5.90 3.15
N SER A 115 0.82 6.92 3.30
CA SER A 115 2.28 6.78 3.16
C SER A 115 2.90 5.68 4.02
N THR A 116 2.27 5.33 5.15
CA THR A 116 2.80 4.38 6.13
C THR A 116 1.96 3.13 6.30
N LEU A 117 0.76 3.04 5.71
CA LEU A 117 -0.19 1.95 5.98
C LEU A 117 -0.62 1.20 4.72
N ARG A 118 -0.71 -0.12 4.83
CA ARG A 118 -1.19 -1.04 3.80
C ARG A 118 -2.32 -1.90 4.33
N ILE A 119 -3.31 -2.18 3.49
CA ILE A 119 -4.36 -3.17 3.74
C ILE A 119 -4.14 -4.43 2.89
N THR A 120 -4.28 -5.60 3.50
CA THR A 120 -4.14 -6.91 2.85
C THR A 120 -5.22 -7.87 3.33
N PRO A 121 -5.88 -8.64 2.45
CA PRO A 121 -6.88 -9.62 2.87
C PRO A 121 -6.21 -10.77 3.64
N LEU A 122 -6.89 -11.25 4.69
CA LEU A 122 -6.52 -12.44 5.43
C LEU A 122 -7.35 -13.62 4.91
N ARG A 123 -6.67 -14.62 4.33
CA ARG A 123 -7.29 -15.85 3.81
C ARG A 123 -7.39 -16.90 4.91
N ILE A 124 -8.08 -16.58 5.99
CA ILE A 124 -8.34 -17.53 7.08
C ILE A 124 -9.63 -18.31 6.83
N ARG A 125 -9.73 -19.52 7.39
CA ARG A 125 -10.92 -20.38 7.24
C ARG A 125 -12.15 -19.81 7.97
N ALA A 126 -11.93 -19.08 9.07
CA ALA A 126 -12.98 -18.42 9.82
C ALA A 126 -13.42 -17.14 9.11
N ARG A 127 -14.70 -17.07 8.72
CA ARG A 127 -15.34 -15.84 8.24
C ARG A 127 -16.10 -15.19 9.40
N SER A 128 -16.37 -13.88 9.30
CA SER A 128 -17.31 -13.26 10.24
C SER A 128 -18.70 -13.89 10.11
N GLU A 129 -19.58 -13.68 11.09
CA GLU A 129 -20.99 -14.10 11.00
C GLU A 129 -21.67 -13.54 9.73
N ASP A 130 -21.36 -12.28 9.39
CA ASP A 130 -21.80 -11.62 8.15
C ASP A 130 -21.12 -12.14 6.86
N GLY A 131 -20.23 -13.14 6.95
CA GLY A 131 -19.49 -13.69 5.82
C GLY A 131 -18.39 -12.79 5.24
N LEU A 132 -18.03 -11.70 5.92
CA LEU A 132 -17.00 -10.75 5.49
C LEU A 132 -15.60 -11.36 5.59
N ILE A 133 -14.72 -10.92 4.68
CA ILE A 133 -13.30 -11.28 4.71
C ILE A 133 -12.59 -10.32 5.66
N PRO A 134 -11.82 -10.81 6.65
CA PRO A 134 -10.98 -9.96 7.47
C PRO A 134 -9.78 -9.44 6.67
N HIS A 135 -9.37 -8.22 6.97
CA HIS A 135 -8.20 -7.58 6.39
C HIS A 135 -7.24 -7.16 7.48
N LYS A 136 -5.94 -7.28 7.20
CA LYS A 136 -4.89 -6.77 8.05
C LYS A 136 -4.43 -5.40 7.56
N ILE A 137 -4.37 -4.45 8.47
CA ILE A 137 -3.65 -3.19 8.31
C ILE A 137 -2.28 -3.34 8.94
N SER A 138 -1.24 -3.12 8.14
CA SER A 138 0.15 -3.18 8.58
C SER A 138 0.88 -1.89 8.19
N GLN A 139 1.93 -1.56 8.95
CA GLN A 139 2.87 -0.55 8.51
C GLN A 139 3.61 -1.01 7.24
N ILE A 140 3.96 -0.04 6.41
CA ILE A 140 4.85 -0.23 5.28
C ILE A 140 6.26 0.04 5.79
N ASP A 141 7.14 -0.95 5.69
CA ASP A 141 8.56 -0.73 5.93
C ASP A 141 9.08 0.20 4.83
N HIS A 142 9.40 1.43 5.20
CA HIS A 142 10.26 2.26 4.38
C HIS A 142 11.62 1.56 4.40
N ARG A 143 11.95 0.83 3.33
CA ARG A 143 13.34 0.41 3.12
C ARG A 143 14.17 1.68 3.23
N ALA A 144 15.08 1.73 4.19
CA ALA A 144 16.05 2.81 4.28
C ALA A 144 16.66 2.95 2.88
N ASP A 145 16.51 4.14 2.31
CA ASP A 145 17.12 4.51 1.04
C ASP A 145 18.64 4.47 1.23
N GLY A 146 19.19 3.30 0.94
CA GLY A 146 20.60 3.01 0.90
C GLY A 146 20.88 2.38 -0.45
N SER A 147 21.20 3.24 -1.42
CA SER A 147 21.72 2.92 -2.74
C SER A 147 20.84 2.08 -3.67
N ASN A 148 19.72 2.64 -4.12
CA ASN A 148 19.33 2.46 -5.51
C ASN A 148 19.28 3.84 -6.15
N THR A 149 20.47 4.38 -6.45
CA THR A 149 20.58 5.39 -7.51
C THR A 149 19.89 4.77 -8.71
N PHE A 150 18.69 5.26 -9.04
CA PHE A 150 18.22 5.23 -10.41
C PHE A 150 19.28 6.00 -11.18
N LYS A 151 20.35 5.30 -11.61
CA LYS A 151 21.14 5.73 -12.74
C LYS A 151 20.12 5.69 -13.86
N ALA A 152 19.49 6.83 -14.12
CA ALA A 152 19.04 7.14 -15.44
C ALA A 152 20.25 6.79 -16.32
N ILE A 153 20.14 5.68 -17.04
CA ILE A 153 21.12 5.33 -18.05
C ILE A 153 20.90 6.39 -19.13
N THR A 154 21.60 7.52 -18.98
CA THR A 154 21.90 8.41 -20.09
C THR A 154 22.94 7.71 -20.96
N SER A 155 22.56 6.61 -21.58
CA SER A 155 23.19 6.19 -22.82
C SER A 155 22.36 6.79 -23.94
N LYS A 156 22.96 7.75 -24.65
CA LYS A 156 22.48 8.17 -25.96
C LYS A 156 22.63 7.00 -26.93
N GLU A 157 21.72 6.04 -26.89
CA GLU A 157 21.54 5.08 -27.99
C GLU A 157 20.04 4.90 -28.23
N LYS A 158 19.56 5.75 -29.15
CA LYS A 158 18.32 5.66 -29.93
C LYS A 158 17.19 4.80 -29.32
N CYS A 159 16.54 5.30 -28.28
CA CYS A 159 15.22 4.82 -27.87
C CYS A 159 14.19 5.17 -28.96
N GLN A 160 13.92 4.23 -29.85
CA GLN A 160 12.62 4.15 -30.54
C GLN A 160 11.70 3.25 -29.70
N SER A 161 11.15 3.80 -28.62
CA SER A 161 9.98 3.20 -27.95
C SER A 161 9.26 4.24 -27.10
N ASN A 162 8.02 4.56 -27.47
CA ASN A 162 7.23 5.70 -27.01
C ASN A 162 6.41 5.43 -25.72
N TYR A 163 6.91 4.66 -24.77
CA TYR A 163 6.14 4.34 -23.56
C TYR A 163 6.98 4.46 -22.29
N ALA A 164 7.15 5.70 -21.83
CA ALA A 164 7.59 6.00 -20.46
C ALA A 164 6.33 6.12 -19.58
N VAL A 165 6.20 5.24 -18.58
CA VAL A 165 5.21 5.43 -17.51
C VAL A 165 5.85 6.33 -16.44
N CYS A 166 5.63 7.63 -16.56
CA CYS A 166 5.87 8.57 -15.48
C CYS A 166 4.63 8.57 -14.57
N MET A 167 4.78 8.08 -13.33
CA MET A 167 3.84 8.38 -12.26
C MET A 167 4.17 9.79 -11.77
N ALA A 168 3.27 10.73 -12.06
CA ALA A 168 3.30 12.09 -11.51
C ALA A 168 2.83 12.11 -10.05
#